data_AF-A0A1W9XGH3-F1
#
_entry.id   AF-A0A1W9XGH3-F1
#
_cell.length_a   1.000
_cell.length_b   1.000
_cell.length_c   1.000
_cell.angle_alpha   90.00
_cell.angle_beta   90.00
_cell.angle_gamma   90.00
#
_symmetry.space_group_name_H-M   'P 1'
#
loop_
_entity.id
_entity.type
_entity.pdbx_description
1 polymer ?
#
loop_
_entity_poly.entity_id
_entity_poly.type
_entity_poly.pdbx_seq_one_letter_code
_entity_poly.pdbx_strand_id
1 'polypeptide(L)'
;MNTIAILKKHIAEATTIADRYKAVLSKEPANIAYELSLATIEKHIDELQIQLKSEKEIRDKDPLISTMPKRQNKKVQRPGDATFLNPHF
;
A
#
# COMPACT_ATOMS: atom_id res chain seq x y z
N MET A 1 -5.80 -1.28 3.42
CA MET A 1 -5.01 -2.37 2.79
C MET A 1 -3.60 -1.87 2.56
N ASN A 2 -2.56 -2.70 2.78
CA ASN A 2 -1.16 -2.26 2.63
C ASN A 2 -0.68 -2.57 1.19
N THR A 3 -0.86 -1.62 0.29
CA THR A 3 -0.54 -1.72 -1.15
C THR A 3 0.90 -2.18 -1.39
N ILE A 4 1.85 -1.67 -0.60
CA ILE A 4 3.27 -2.03 -0.67
C ILE A 4 3.48 -3.53 -0.36
N ALA A 5 2.76 -4.08 0.62
CA ALA A 5 2.87 -5.50 0.97
C ALA A 5 2.29 -6.41 -0.13
N ILE A 6 1.21 -5.96 -0.78
CA ILE A 6 0.59 -6.67 -1.91
C ILE A 6 1.55 -6.69 -3.10
N LEU A 7 2.12 -5.54 -3.47
CA LEU A 7 3.10 -5.44 -4.57
C LEU A 7 4.33 -6.33 -4.34
N LYS A 8 4.88 -6.35 -3.12
CA LYS A 8 5.99 -7.25 -2.77
C LYS A 8 5.65 -8.73 -2.96
N LYS A 9 4.43 -9.13 -2.60
CA LYS A 9 3.97 -10.51 -2.77
C LYS A 9 3.87 -10.88 -4.25
N HIS A 10 3.27 -10.01 -5.07
CA HIS A 10 3.18 -10.24 -6.52
C HIS A 10 4.54 -10.33 -7.21
N ILE A 11 5.50 -9.48 -6.81
CA ILE A 11 6.88 -9.57 -7.31
C ILE A 11 7.48 -10.94 -6.99
N ALA A 12 7.37 -11.40 -5.74
CA ALA A 12 7.92 -12.70 -5.33
C ALA A 12 7.28 -13.88 -6.09
N GLU A 13 5.97 -13.84 -6.31
CA GLU A 13 5.26 -14.85 -7.11
C GLU A 13 5.73 -14.85 -8.57
N ALA A 14 5.81 -13.67 -9.20
CA ALA A 14 6.28 -13.54 -10.58
C ALA A 14 7.74 -13.99 -10.74
N THR A 15 8.63 -13.65 -9.80
CA THR A 15 10.02 -14.13 -9.79
C THR A 15 10.09 -15.64 -9.70
N THR A 16 9.28 -16.27 -8.84
CA THR A 16 9.23 -17.73 -8.71
C THR A 16 8.81 -18.40 -10.02
N ILE A 17 7.88 -17.78 -10.77
CA ILE A 17 7.46 -18.29 -12.07
C ILE A 17 8.59 -18.11 -13.09
N ALA A 18 9.24 -16.94 -13.14
CA ALA A 18 10.39 -16.70 -14.03
C ALA A 18 11.51 -17.74 -13.83
N ASP A 19 11.84 -18.06 -12.57
CA ASP A 19 12.87 -19.05 -12.24
C ASP A 19 12.52 -20.46 -12.74
N ARG A 20 11.23 -20.84 -12.67
CA ARG A 20 10.76 -22.12 -13.24
C ARG A 20 10.92 -22.15 -14.75
N TYR A 21 10.60 -21.05 -15.44
CA TYR A 21 10.76 -20.94 -16.89
C TYR A 21 12.25 -20.99 -17.29
N LYS A 22 13.14 -20.31 -16.55
CA LYS A 22 14.59 -20.40 -16.73
C LYS A 22 15.11 -21.82 -16.55
N ALA A 23 14.61 -22.55 -15.54
CA ALA A 23 14.96 -23.95 -15.34
C ALA A 23 14.52 -24.86 -16.49
N VAL A 24 13.34 -24.62 -17.08
CA VAL A 24 12.88 -25.37 -18.27
C VAL A 24 13.74 -25.04 -19.50
N LEU A 25 14.01 -23.76 -19.75
CA LEU A 25 14.87 -23.33 -20.86
C LEU A 25 16.30 -23.86 -20.74
N SER A 26 16.82 -24.05 -19.52
CA SER A 26 18.13 -24.66 -19.32
C SER A 26 18.20 -26.13 -19.78
N LYS A 27 17.06 -26.83 -19.80
CA LYS A 27 16.94 -28.22 -20.26
C LYS A 27 16.62 -28.31 -21.74
N GLU A 28 15.80 -27.39 -22.25
CA GLU A 28 15.37 -27.32 -23.64
C GLU A 28 15.49 -25.89 -24.18
N PRO A 29 16.71 -25.44 -24.52
CA PRO A 29 16.98 -24.04 -24.87
C PRO A 29 16.38 -23.60 -26.21
N ALA A 30 15.85 -24.52 -27.01
CA ALA A 30 15.24 -24.20 -28.31
C ALA A 30 13.73 -23.85 -28.24
N ASN A 31 13.16 -23.70 -27.04
CA ASN A 31 11.73 -23.48 -26.89
C ASN A 31 11.35 -21.99 -26.87
N ILE A 32 11.14 -21.44 -28.07
CA ILE A 32 10.77 -20.02 -28.31
C ILE A 32 9.54 -19.58 -27.49
N ALA A 33 8.56 -20.47 -27.29
CA ALA A 33 7.36 -20.13 -26.50
C ALA A 33 7.71 -19.88 -25.03
N TYR A 34 8.67 -20.60 -24.47
CA TYR A 34 9.16 -20.38 -23.12
C TYR A 34 10.01 -19.11 -23.02
N GLU A 35 10.82 -18.80 -24.02
CA GLU A 35 11.58 -17.53 -24.06
C GLU A 35 10.64 -16.32 -24.10
N LEU A 36 9.62 -16.33 -24.96
CA LEU A 36 8.61 -15.28 -25.03
C LEU A 36 7.82 -15.14 -23.72
N SER A 37 7.47 -16.26 -23.10
CA SER A 37 6.80 -16.27 -21.80
C SER A 37 7.70 -15.68 -20.71
N LEU A 38 8.98 -16.04 -20.69
CA LEU A 38 9.95 -15.52 -19.74
C LEU A 38 10.12 -14.01 -19.88
N ALA A 39 10.30 -13.50 -21.11
CA ALA A 39 10.40 -12.07 -21.38
C ALA A 39 9.15 -11.30 -20.94
N THR A 40 7.96 -11.89 -21.12
CA THR A 40 6.70 -11.30 -20.66
C THR A 40 6.62 -11.22 -19.14
N ILE A 41 7.06 -12.27 -18.44
CA ILE A 41 7.09 -12.31 -16.98
C ILE A 41 8.12 -11.30 -16.44
N GLU A 42 9.30 -11.21 -17.05
CA GLU A 42 10.34 -10.25 -16.66
C GLU A 42 9.84 -8.80 -16.81
N LYS A 43 9.19 -8.48 -17.94
CA LYS A 43 8.54 -7.17 -18.12
C LYS A 43 7.50 -6.88 -17.03
N HIS A 44 6.70 -7.87 -16.65
CA HIS A 44 5.69 -7.69 -15.61
C HIS A 44 6.32 -7.44 -14.23
N ILE A 45 7.44 -8.11 -13.93
CA ILE A 45 8.22 -7.85 -12.70
C ILE A 45 8.72 -6.40 -12.70
N ASP A 46 9.25 -5.90 -13.81
CA ASP A 46 9.72 -4.51 -13.92
C ASP A 46 8.59 -3.51 -13.69
N GLU A 47 7.41 -3.73 -14.28
CA GLU A 47 6.22 -2.90 -14.06
C GLU A 47 5.81 -2.88 -12.58
N LEU A 48 5.80 -4.03 -11.91
CA LEU A 48 5.50 -4.12 -10.48
C LEU A 48 6.56 -3.42 -9.61
N GLN A 49 7.84 -3.48 -9.99
CA GLN A 49 8.91 -2.76 -9.31
C GLN A 49 8.78 -1.24 -9.46
N ILE A 50 8.38 -0.76 -10.64
CA ILE A 50 8.10 0.66 -10.90
C ILE A 50 6.95 1.12 -10.00
N GLN A 51 5.85 0.36 -9.96
CA GLN A 51 4.70 0.67 -9.09
C GLN A 51 5.09 0.67 -7.60
N LEU A 52 5.92 -0.28 -7.17
CA LEU A 52 6.42 -0.31 -5.81
C LEU A 52 7.28 0.92 -5.48
N LYS A 53 8.07 1.40 -6.44
CA LYS A 53 8.89 2.61 -6.27
C LYS A 53 8.02 3.86 -6.21
N SER A 54 7.02 3.99 -7.08
CA SER A 54 6.09 5.12 -7.03
C SER A 54 5.27 5.14 -5.74
N GLU A 55 4.78 3.98 -5.28
CA GLU A 55 4.00 3.88 -4.04
C GLU A 55 4.84 4.27 -2.81
N LYS A 56 6.13 3.90 -2.79
CA LYS A 56 7.07 4.36 -1.76
C LYS A 56 7.31 5.86 -1.84
N GLU A 57 7.53 6.40 -3.03
CA GLU A 57 7.76 7.84 -3.23
C GLU A 57 6.54 8.68 -2.83
N ILE A 58 5.32 8.22 -3.15
CA ILE A 58 4.07 8.87 -2.70
C ILE A 58 4.00 8.86 -1.17
N ARG A 59 4.28 7.71 -0.54
CA ARG A 59 4.30 7.59 0.92
C ARG A 59 5.36 8.48 1.58
N ASP A 60 6.52 8.63 0.96
CA ASP A 60 7.62 9.48 1.46
C ASP A 60 7.36 10.98 1.20
N LYS A 61 6.60 11.32 0.15
CA LYS A 61 6.19 12.70 -0.20
C LYS A 61 4.88 13.15 0.46
N ASP A 62 4.23 12.29 1.24
CA ASP A 62 3.09 12.64 2.10
C ASP A 62 3.52 12.86 3.57
N PRO A 63 4.02 14.05 3.96
CA PRO A 63 4.12 14.42 5.37
C PRO A 63 2.76 14.86 5.96
N LEU A 64 1.65 14.76 5.23
CA LEU A 64 0.37 15.41 5.56
C LEU A 64 -0.66 14.53 6.29
N ILE A 65 -0.20 13.57 7.10
CA ILE A 65 -1.01 12.98 8.19
C ILE A 65 -0.23 13.02 9.51
N SER A 66 0.45 14.13 9.81
CA SER A 66 1.05 14.36 11.14
C SER A 66 0.90 15.80 11.63
N THR A 67 -0.22 16.44 11.34
CA THR A 67 -0.62 17.69 12.03
C THR A 67 -2.13 17.76 12.19
N MET A 68 -2.75 16.79 12.88
CA MET A 68 -3.99 17.13 13.57
C MET A 68 -3.64 18.10 14.70
N PRO A 69 -4.17 19.34 14.72
CA PRO A 69 -3.98 20.21 15.87
C PRO A 69 -4.66 19.56 17.06
N LYS A 70 -3.94 19.48 18.20
CA LYS A 70 -4.52 19.19 19.51
C LYS A 70 -5.84 19.97 19.62
N ARG A 71 -6.97 19.27 19.66
CA ARG A 71 -8.23 19.85 20.13
C ARG A 71 -7.96 20.37 21.54
N GLN A 72 -7.65 21.66 21.66
CA GLN A 72 -7.78 22.36 22.91
C GLN A 72 -9.26 22.25 23.27
N ASN A 73 -9.57 21.49 24.33
CA ASN A 73 -10.86 21.54 24.99
C ASN A 73 -11.10 22.98 25.46
N LYS A 74 -11.66 23.83 24.59
CA LYS A 74 -12.39 25.00 25.05
C LYS A 74 -13.56 24.44 25.84
N LYS A 75 -13.48 24.53 27.17
CA LYS A 75 -14.67 24.51 28.04
C LYS A 75 -15.60 25.60 27.49
N VAL A 76 -16.58 25.19 26.68
CA VAL A 76 -17.70 26.04 26.33
C VAL A 76 -18.56 26.07 27.59
N GLN A 77 -18.31 27.07 28.44
CA GLN A 77 -19.27 27.49 29.45
C GLN A 77 -20.50 27.95 28.68
N ARG A 78 -21.53 27.10 28.61
CA ARG A 78 -22.85 27.53 28.11
C ARG A 78 -23.54 28.29 29.26
N PRO A 79 -23.93 29.56 29.09
CA PRO A 79 -24.89 30.18 30.00
C PRO A 79 -26.27 29.67 29.55
N GLY A 80 -26.83 28.69 30.25
CA GLY A 80 -28.07 28.08 29.75
C GLY A 80 -28.84 27.18 30.70
N ASP A 81 -28.27 26.72 31.82
CA ASP A 81 -29.02 25.94 32.80
C ASP A 81 -29.44 26.81 33.98
N ALA A 82 -30.36 27.75 33.72
CA ALA A 82 -31.29 28.21 34.74
C ALA A 82 -32.50 27.27 34.72
N THR A 83 -32.29 26.01 35.09
CA THR A 83 -33.38 25.12 35.45
C THR A 83 -33.84 25.54 36.85
N PHE A 84 -34.93 26.29 36.90
CA PHE A 84 -35.75 26.42 38.10
C PHE A 84 -36.08 25.04 38.63
N LEU A 85 -35.56 24.70 39.81
CA LEU A 85 -36.09 23.64 40.67
C LEU A 85 -35.55 23.92 42.08
N ASN A 86 -36.32 24.65 42.88
CA ASN A 86 -36.25 24.52 44.32
C ASN A 86 -37.68 24.55 44.87
N PRO A 87 -38.30 23.39 45.14
CA PRO A 87 -39.45 23.33 46.00
C PRO A 87 -38.98 23.23 47.46
N HIS A 88 -39.78 23.81 48.35
CA HIS A 88 -39.80 23.58 49.80
C HIS A 88 -38.88 24.41 50.73
N PHE A 89 -39.61 25.17 51.56
CA PHE A 89 -39.31 25.83 52.85
C PHE A 89 -38.74 27.24 52.82
#